data_AF-A0A9E4IY86-F1
#
_entry.id   AF-A0A9E4IY86-F1
#
_cell.length_a   1.000
_cell.length_b   1.000
_cell.length_c   1.000
_cell.angle_alpha   90.00
_cell.angle_beta   90.00
_cell.angle_gamma   90.00
#
_symmetry.space_group_name_H-M   'P 1'
#
loop_
_entity.id
_entity.type
_entity.pdbx_description
1 polymer ?
#
loop_
_entity_poly.entity_id
_entity_poly.type
_entity_poly.pdbx_seq_one_letter_code
_entity_poly.pdbx_strand_id
1 'polypeptide(L)' 'VRKSRFDPEDVVAALEQQDVTFLPMTMVHAVKRLDLAIPHRDPFDELLLVQAQAEGLRLLTVDRRLVGHPLAITP' A
#
# COMPACT_ATOMS: atom_id res chain seq x y z
N VAL A 1 10.06 -10.97 12.56
CA VAL A 1 10.02 -12.07 11.57
C VAL A 1 9.56 -11.48 10.25
N ARG A 2 10.24 -11.75 9.13
CA ARG A 2 9.79 -11.27 7.81
C ARG A 2 8.43 -11.89 7.47
N LYS A 3 7.51 -11.09 6.92
CA LYS A 3 6.18 -11.57 6.48
C LYS A 3 6.28 -12.46 5.23
N SER A 4 7.28 -12.21 4.38
CA SER A 4 7.54 -12.96 3.15
C SER A 4 8.65 -13.99 3.34
N ARG A 5 8.51 -15.12 2.63
CA ARG A 5 9.55 -16.15 2.47
C ARG A 5 10.53 -15.85 1.32
N PHE A 6 10.26 -14.82 0.52
CA PHE A 6 11.08 -14.41 -0.62
C PHE A 6 12.05 -13.31 -0.20
N ASP A 7 13.22 -13.29 -0.84
CA ASP A 7 14.12 -12.14 -0.69
C ASP A 7 13.58 -10.92 -1.46
N PRO A 8 13.64 -9.71 -0.91
CA PRO A 8 13.21 -8.50 -1.59
C PRO A 8 13.84 -8.30 -2.98
N GLU A 9 15.10 -8.66 -3.17
CA GLU A 9 15.77 -8.51 -4.47
C GLU A 9 15.12 -9.42 -5.54
N ASP A 10 14.79 -10.66 -5.17
CA ASP A 10 14.09 -11.60 -6.06
C ASP A 10 12.68 -11.10 -6.40
N VAL A 11 11.98 -10.48 -5.44
CA VAL A 11 10.64 -9.90 -5.67
C VAL A 11 10.72 -8.75 -6.66
N VAL A 12 11.69 -7.84 -6.51
CA VAL A 12 11.87 -6.71 -7.45
C VAL A 12 12.18 -7.23 -8.85
N ALA A 13 13.14 -8.15 -8.99
CA ALA A 13 13.50 -8.74 -10.28
C ALA A 13 12.30 -9.41 -10.98
N ALA A 14 11.44 -10.10 -10.22
CA ALA A 14 10.23 -10.70 -10.77
C ALA A 14 9.20 -9.66 -11.24
N LEU A 15 9.02 -8.57 -10.49
CA LEU A 15 8.08 -7.48 -10.81
C LEU A 15 8.53 -6.68 -12.04
N GLU A 16 9.83 -6.48 -12.23
CA GLU A 16 10.38 -5.81 -13.42
C GLU A 16 10.08 -6.55 -14.73
N GLN A 17 9.74 -7.84 -14.67
CA GLN A 17 9.31 -8.64 -15.82
C GLN A 17 7.78 -8.63 -16.02
N GLN A 18 7.04 -7.88 -15.21
CA GLN A 18 5.58 -7.74 -15.31
C GLN A 18 5.21 -6.35 -15.84
N ASP A 19 3.98 -6.21 -16.35
CA ASP A 19 3.41 -4.92 -16.73
C ASP A 19 2.87 -4.19 -15.48
N VAL A 20 3.79 -3.81 -14.58
CA VAL A 20 3.48 -3.07 -13.36
C VAL A 20 4.28 -1.79 -13.31
N THR A 21 3.67 -0.74 -12.79
CA THR A 21 4.33 0.55 -12.58
C THR A 21 4.76 0.68 -11.13
N PHE A 22 6.05 0.90 -10.88
CA PHE A 22 6.54 1.24 -9.56
C PHE A 22 6.17 2.69 -9.23
N LEU A 23 5.44 2.88 -8.13
CA LEU A 23 5.06 4.21 -7.65
C LEU A 23 6.02 4.67 -6.54
N PRO A 24 6.83 5.72 -6.78
CA PRO A 24 7.74 6.24 -5.77
C PRO A 24 6.97 6.85 -4.59
N MET A 25 7.44 6.59 -3.38
CA MET A 25 6.98 7.32 -2.21
C MET A 25 7.60 8.73 -2.22
N THR A 26 6.77 9.76 -2.24
CA THR A 26 7.22 11.16 -2.25
C THR A 26 6.88 11.87 -0.94
N MET A 27 7.44 13.07 -0.76
CA MET A 27 7.09 13.93 0.39
C MET A 27 5.60 14.29 0.43
N VAL A 28 4.91 14.32 -0.72
CA VAL A 28 3.47 14.55 -0.77
C VAL A 28 2.72 13.46 0.01
N HIS A 29 3.15 12.20 -0.10
CA HIS A 29 2.56 11.08 0.64
C HIS A 29 2.87 11.17 2.14
N ALA A 30 4.06 11.66 2.51
CA ALA A 30 4.48 11.73 3.91
C ALA A 30 3.77 12.84 4.72
N VAL A 31 3.35 13.93 4.08
CA VAL A 31 2.72 15.08 4.77
C VAL A 31 1.19 15.11 4.66
N LYS A 32 0.62 14.31 3.76
CA LYS A 32 -0.83 14.24 3.55
C LYS A 32 -1.47 13.36 4.62
N ARG A 33 -2.66 13.78 5.08
CA ARG A 33 -3.47 12.99 6.01
C ARG A 33 -4.43 12.10 5.24
N LEU A 34 -4.69 10.92 5.78
CA LEU A 34 -5.76 10.05 5.30
C LEU A 34 -7.11 10.70 5.61
N ASP A 35 -7.98 10.84 4.60
CA ASP A 35 -9.25 11.56 4.74
C ASP A 35 -10.23 10.77 5.60
N LEU A 36 -10.24 9.44 5.45
CA LEU A 36 -11.00 8.53 6.30
C LEU A 36 -10.04 7.69 7.12
N ALA A 37 -9.93 7.96 8.41
CA ALA A 37 -9.02 7.24 9.29
C ALA A 37 -9.36 5.74 9.38
N ILE A 38 -8.33 4.92 9.52
CA ILE A 38 -8.45 3.50 9.90
C ILE A 38 -8.58 3.36 11.43
N PRO A 39 -9.25 2.29 11.92
CA PRO A 39 -9.51 2.12 13.35
C PRO A 39 -8.24 1.82 14.18
N HIS A 40 -7.17 1.37 13.54
CA HIS A 40 -5.88 1.08 14.15
C HIS A 40 -4.81 2.10 13.74
N ARG A 41 -3.70 2.16 14.50
CA ARG A 41 -2.62 3.14 14.32
C ARG A 41 -1.35 2.50 13.78
N ASP A 42 -1.46 1.72 12.70
CA ASP A 42 -0.27 1.23 12.00
C ASP A 42 0.17 2.28 10.96
N PRO A 43 1.34 2.91 11.12
CA PRO A 43 1.77 4.00 10.25
C PRO A 43 2.02 3.54 8.81
N PHE A 44 2.32 2.26 8.57
CA PHE A 44 2.52 1.75 7.22
C PHE A 44 1.19 1.52 6.50
N ASP A 45 0.19 1.00 7.20
CA ASP A 45 -1.16 0.84 6.63
C ASP A 45 -1.76 2.22 6.28
N GLU A 46 -1.60 3.20 7.18
CA GLU A 46 -2.05 4.57 6.93
C GLU A 46 -1.34 5.16 5.70
N LEU A 47 -0.01 5.01 5.61
CA LEU A 47 0.78 5.51 4.49
C LEU A 47 0.40 4.86 3.15
N LEU A 48 0.14 3.55 3.11
CA LEU A 48 -0.32 2.87 1.89
C LEU A 48 -1.67 3.41 1.41
N LEU A 49 -2.59 3.69 2.34
CA LEU A 49 -3.88 4.29 2.01
C LEU A 49 -3.74 5.77 1.61
N VAL A 50 -2.84 6.52 2.24
CA VAL A 50 -2.54 7.91 1.86
C VAL A 50 -1.97 7.97 0.44
N GLN A 51 -1.08 7.05 0.07
CA GLN A 51 -0.58 6.97 -1.30
C GLN A 51 -1.71 6.62 -2.27
N ALA A 52 -2.57 5.64 -1.96
CA ALA A 52 -3.74 5.34 -2.79
C ALA A 52 -4.66 6.57 -2.95
N GLN A 53 -4.90 7.32 -1.88
CA GLN A 53 -5.69 8.56 -1.91
C GLN A 53 -5.03 9.67 -2.75
N ALA A 54 -3.70 9.84 -2.63
CA ALA A 54 -2.95 10.86 -3.36
C ALA A 54 -2.89 10.57 -4.87
N GLU A 55 -2.76 9.31 -5.23
CA GLU A 55 -2.62 8.86 -6.61
C GLU A 55 -3.98 8.59 -7.29
N GLY A 56 -5.10 8.70 -6.57
CA GLY A 56 -6.44 8.38 -7.10
C GLY A 56 -6.63 6.88 -7.39
N LEU A 57 -5.93 6.03 -6.65
CA LEU A 57 -5.90 4.58 -6.80
C LEU A 57 -6.60 3.88 -5.63
N ARG A 58 -6.67 2.55 -5.70
CA ARG A 58 -7.14 1.68 -4.62
C ARG A 58 -6.07 0.64 -4.28
N LEU A 59 -5.93 0.35 -2.99
CA LEU A 59 -5.00 -0.63 -2.45
C LEU A 59 -5.61 -2.04 -2.55
N LEU A 60 -5.02 -2.91 -3.36
CA LEU A 60 -5.33 -4.34 -3.35
C LEU A 60 -4.64 -5.00 -2.16
N THR A 61 -5.40 -5.62 -1.25
CA THR A 61 -4.85 -6.22 -0.03
C THR A 61 -5.63 -7.43 0.44
N VAL A 62 -4.93 -8.39 1.04
CA VAL A 62 -5.53 -9.52 1.78
C VAL A 62 -5.63 -9.24 3.28
N ASP A 63 -5.16 -8.07 3.74
CA ASP A 63 -5.25 -7.69 5.14
C ASP A 63 -6.70 -7.36 5.53
N ARG A 64 -7.25 -8.21 6.40
CA ARG A 64 -8.63 -8.10 6.87
C ARG A 64 -8.88 -6.86 7.71
N ARG A 65 -7.84 -6.21 8.24
CA ARG A 65 -7.94 -4.96 9.01
C ARG A 65 -8.30 -3.76 8.15
N LEU A 66 -8.07 -3.85 6.84
CA LEU A 66 -8.37 -2.80 5.87
C LEU A 66 -9.68 -3.06 5.11
N VAL A 67 -10.32 -4.20 5.35
CA VAL A 67 -11.61 -4.54 4.73
C VAL A 67 -12.67 -3.51 5.11
N GLY A 68 -13.40 -3.03 4.11
CA GLY A 68 -14.46 -2.03 4.28
C GLY A 68 -13.96 -0.59 4.17
N HIS A 69 -12.64 -0.35 4.13
CA HIS A 69 -12.13 0.97 3.78
C HIS A 69 -12.38 1.24 2.28
N PRO A 70 -12.91 2.40 1.86
CA PRO A 70 -13.28 2.68 0.47
C PRO A 70 -12.08 2.68 -0.49
N LEU A 71 -10.87 2.93 0.02
CA LEU A 71 -9.63 2.85 -0.75
C LEU A 71 -9.03 1.44 -0.81
N ALA A 72 -9.62 0.43 -0.15
CA ALA A 72 -9.11 -0.93 -0.15
C ALA A 72 -10.01 -1.85 -1.00
N ILE A 73 -9.39 -2.77 -1.73
CA ILE A 73 -10.05 -3.85 -2.45
C ILE A 73 -9.44 -5.16 -1.98
N THR A 74 -10.26 -6.17 -1.74
CA THR A 74 -9.80 -7.55 -1.54
C THR A 74 -9.85 -8.32 -2.86
N PRO A 75 -8.91 -9.23 -3.12
CA PRO A 75 -9.03 -10.20 -4.22
C PRO A 75 -10.32 -11.02 -4.15
#